data_AF-A0A848CSE4-F1
#
_entry.id   AF-A0A848CSE4-F1
#
_cell.length_a   1.000
_cell.length_b   1.000
_cell.length_c   1.000
_cell.angle_alpha   90.00
_cell.angle_beta   90.00
_cell.angle_gamma   90.00
#
_symmetry.space_group_name_H-M   'P 1'
#
loop_
_entity.id
_entity.type
_entity.pdbx_description
1 polymer ?
#
loop_
_entity_poly.entity_id
_entity_poly.type
_entity_poly.pdbx_seq_one_letter_code
_entity_poly.pdbx_strand_id
1 'polypeptide(L)' 'MGVKPEQAIAFEDSPNGALAAKRAGMYCVIVPNFVIETLPFHPIDVRLQSMAETALEQLLDKIASSSET' A
#
# COMPACT_ATOMS: atom_id res chain seq x y z
N MET A 1 3.83 -1.33 -17.96
CA MET A 1 4.73 -0.65 -17.02
C MET A 1 6.10 -1.29 -17.15
N GLY A 2 7.18 -0.51 -17.27
CA GLY A 2 8.54 -1.02 -17.52
C GLY A 2 9.38 -1.26 -16.26
N VAL A 3 8.75 -1.37 -15.09
CA VAL A 3 9.41 -1.58 -13.78
C VAL A 3 9.01 -2.95 -13.21
N LYS A 4 9.87 -3.53 -12.37
CA LYS A 4 9.53 -4.76 -11.65
C LYS A 4 8.45 -4.48 -10.60
N PRO A 5 7.57 -5.45 -10.29
CA PRO A 5 6.54 -5.26 -9.26
C PRO A 5 7.11 -4.85 -7.89
N GLU A 6 8.25 -5.39 -7.51
CA GLU A 6 8.91 -5.09 -6.23
C GLU A 6 9.51 -3.66 -6.20
N GLN A 7 9.48 -2.95 -7.33
CA GLN A 7 9.88 -1.55 -7.45
C GLN A 7 8.68 -0.62 -7.61
N ALA A 8 7.45 -1.15 -7.48
CA ALA A 8 6.21 -0.42 -7.63
C ALA A 8 5.40 -0.42 -6.33
N ILE A 9 4.76 0.73 -6.07
CA ILE A 9 3.82 0.91 -4.95
C ILE A 9 2.45 1.23 -5.55
N ALA A 10 1.44 0.45 -5.17
CA ALA A 10 0.05 0.73 -5.45
C ALA A 10 -0.59 1.41 -4.23
N PHE A 11 -1.16 2.59 -4.45
CA PHE A 11 -2.02 3.27 -3.48
C PHE A 11 -3.46 2.90 -3.77
N GLU A 12 -4.16 2.31 -2.80
CA GLU A 12 -5.49 1.72 -2.99
C GLU A 12 -6.47 2.16 -1.91
N ASP A 13 -7.73 2.37 -2.28
CA ASP A 13 -8.83 2.69 -1.36
C ASP A 13 -9.85 1.55 -1.23
N SER A 14 -9.59 0.41 -1.87
CA SER A 14 -10.49 -0.75 -1.92
C SER A 14 -9.78 -2.09 -1.63
N PRO A 15 -10.46 -3.07 -0.99
CA PRO A 15 -9.87 -4.39 -0.74
C PRO A 15 -9.51 -5.15 -2.02
N ASN A 16 -10.28 -4.97 -3.09
CA ASN A 16 -10.03 -5.65 -4.36
C ASN A 16 -8.77 -5.13 -5.04
N GLY A 17 -8.55 -3.82 -5.04
CA GLY A 17 -7.33 -3.21 -5.56
C GLY A 17 -6.11 -3.63 -4.74
N ALA A 18 -6.24 -3.62 -3.41
CA ALA A 18 -5.20 -4.11 -2.50
C ALA A 18 -4.77 -5.55 -2.80
N LEU A 19 -5.76 -6.45 -2.94
CA LEU A 19 -5.53 -7.85 -3.28
C LEU A 19 -4.87 -8.00 -4.66
N ALA A 20 -5.29 -7.21 -5.64
CA ALA A 20 -4.71 -7.22 -6.98
C ALA A 20 -3.24 -6.76 -6.94
N ALA A 21 -2.92 -5.70 -6.20
CA ALA A 21 -1.57 -5.20 -6.05
C ALA A 21 -0.64 -6.23 -5.42
N LYS A 22 -1.06 -6.87 -4.32
CA LYS A 22 -0.27 -7.92 -3.67
C LYS A 22 -0.10 -9.15 -4.56
N ARG A 23 -1.14 -9.57 -5.29
CA ARG A 23 -1.05 -10.68 -6.26
C ARG A 23 -0.09 -10.37 -7.42
N ALA A 24 0.06 -9.10 -7.77
CA ALA A 24 1.01 -8.67 -8.78
C ALA A 24 2.46 -8.59 -8.27
N GLY A 25 2.71 -8.77 -6.96
CA GLY A 25 4.03 -8.63 -6.36
C GLY A 25 4.42 -7.19 -6.00
N MET A 26 3.45 -6.26 -6.00
CA MET A 26 3.69 -4.86 -5.66
C MET A 26 3.58 -4.60 -4.16
N TYR A 27 4.21 -3.52 -3.68
CA TYR A 27 3.87 -2.95 -2.39
C TYR A 27 2.49 -2.30 -2.45
N CYS A 28 1.73 -2.41 -1.36
CA CYS A 28 0.37 -1.91 -1.26
C CYS A 28 0.23 -0.98 -0.05
N VAL A 29 -0.14 0.27 -0.34
CA VAL A 29 -0.45 1.30 0.65
C VAL A 29 -1.94 1.59 0.59
N ILE A 30 -2.65 1.35 1.69
CA ILE A 30 -4.08 1.65 1.78
C ILE A 30 -4.28 3.10 2.19
N VAL A 31 -5.11 3.81 1.44
CA VAL A 31 -5.65 5.12 1.79
C VAL A 31 -7.18 4.99 1.74
N PRO A 32 -7.84 4.55 2.82
CA PRO A 32 -9.24 4.22 2.80
C PRO A 32 -10.08 5.49 2.62
N ASN A 33 -11.18 5.36 1.89
CA ASN A 33 -12.23 6.37 1.93
C ASN A 33 -13.15 6.13 3.14
N PHE A 34 -13.96 7.14 3.49
CA PHE A 34 -14.86 7.09 4.65
C PHE A 34 -15.89 5.94 4.62
N VAL A 35 -16.17 5.39 3.43
CA VAL A 35 -17.13 4.30 3.25
C VAL A 35 -16.51 2.95 3.63
N ILE A 36 -15.21 2.79 3.37
CA ILE A 36 -14.51 1.50 3.38
C ILE A 36 -13.51 1.42 4.55
N GLU A 37 -13.35 2.49 5.33
CA GLU A 37 -12.42 2.56 6.47
C GLU A 37 -12.57 1.40 7.45
N THR A 38 -13.79 0.94 7.71
CA THR A 38 -14.04 -0.15 8.67
C THR A 38 -13.86 -1.55 8.08
N LEU A 39 -13.61 -1.67 6.77
CA LEU A 39 -13.40 -2.98 6.15
C LEU A 39 -12.00 -3.53 6.45
N PRO A 40 -11.88 -4.86 6.63
CA PRO A 40 -10.59 -5.50 6.79
C PRO A 40 -9.82 -5.51 5.47
N PHE A 41 -8.54 -5.16 5.51
CA PHE A 41 -7.62 -5.22 4.37
C PHE A 41 -6.50 -6.21 4.69
N HIS A 42 -6.44 -7.32 3.97
CA HIS A 42 -5.38 -8.32 4.13
C HIS A 42 -5.08 -9.03 2.80
N PRO A 43 -3.81 -9.18 2.39
CA PRO A 43 -2.59 -8.57 2.94
C PRO A 43 -2.36 -7.13 2.44
N ILE A 44 -1.71 -6.27 3.26
CA ILE A 44 -1.27 -4.90 2.91
C ILE A 44 0.07 -4.59 3.59
N ASP A 45 0.82 -3.60 3.10
CA ASP A 45 2.12 -3.23 3.68
C ASP A 45 2.02 -2.01 4.60
N VAL A 46 1.28 -0.98 4.18
CA VAL A 46 1.06 0.24 4.97
C VAL A 46 -0.40 0.66 4.87
N ARG A 47 -0.93 1.25 5.93
CA ARG A 47 -2.21 1.94 5.92
C ARG A 47 -2.03 3.38 6.39
N LEU A 48 -2.47 4.33 5.57
CA LEU A 48 -2.55 5.75 5.87
C LEU A 48 -4.03 6.15 5.95
N GLN A 49 -4.36 7.14 6.77
CA GLN A 49 -5.66 7.80 6.83
C GLN A 49 -5.82 8.82 5.70
N SER A 50 -4.72 9.35 5.17
CA SER A 50 -4.72 10.24 4.00
C SER A 50 -3.36 10.27 3.31
N MET A 51 -3.32 10.71 2.06
CA MET A 51 -2.05 10.92 1.34
C MET A 51 -1.19 12.05 1.95
N ALA A 52 -1.78 12.92 2.78
CA ALA A 52 -1.07 13.99 3.46
C ALA A 52 -0.47 13.57 4.81
N GLU A 53 -0.68 12.33 5.25
CA GLU A 53 -0.26 11.86 6.57
C GLU A 53 1.26 11.81 6.73
N THR A 54 2.00 11.51 5.66
CA THR A 54 3.46 11.37 5.71
C THR A 54 4.08 11.78 4.38
N ALA A 55 5.31 12.28 4.43
CA ALA A 55 6.08 12.56 3.22
C ALA A 55 6.44 11.24 2.50
N LEU A 56 6.59 11.30 1.18
CA LEU A 56 6.89 10.12 0.36
C LEU A 56 8.18 9.44 0.81
N GLU A 57 9.20 10.20 1.16
CA GLU A 57 10.51 9.69 1.60
C GLU A 57 10.37 8.83 2.86
N GLN A 58 9.58 9.31 3.83
CA GLN A 58 9.31 8.58 5.07
C GLN A 58 8.51 7.30 4.83
N LEU A 59 7.59 7.32 3.85
CA LEU A 59 6.85 6.13 3.45
C LEU A 59 7.78 5.09 2.80
N LEU A 60 8.71 5.53 1.95
CA LEU A 60 9.71 4.65 1.33
C LEU A 60 10.60 3.99 2.38
N ASP A 61 11.04 4.74 3.41
CA ASP A 61 11.84 4.19 4.52
C ASP A 61 11.08 3.11 5.31
N LYS A 62 9.77 3.31 5.55
CA LYS A 62 8.91 2.32 6.23
C LYS A 62 8.76 1.04 5.42
N ILE A 63 8.59 1.18 4.10
CA ILE A 63 8.45 0.03 3.20
C ILE A 63 9.77 -0.73 3.10
N ALA A 64 10.90 -0.04 2.96
CA ALA A 64 12.22 -0.66 2.87
C ALA A 64 12.59 -1.44 4.14
N SER A 65 12.27 -0.91 5.32
CA SER A 65 12.58 -1.54 6.62
C SER A 65 11.69 -2.73 6.99
N SER A 66 10.60 -2.97 6.27
CA SER A 66 9.67 -4.10 6.52
C SER A 66 10.02 -5.37 5.72
N SER A 67 11.10 -5.34 4.93
CA SER A 67 11.50 -6.41 3.99
C SER A 67 12.32 -7.55 4.62
N GLU A 68 12.59 -7.51 5.92
CA GLU A 68 13.37 -8.52 6.66
C GLU A 68 12.49 -9.30 7.66
N THR A 69 11.66 -10.22 7.18
CA THR A 69 11.21 -11.45 7.90
C THR A 69 10.60 -12.41 6.87
#